data_AF-A0A6C9EEV3-F1
#
_entry.id   AF-A0A6C9EEV3-F1
#
_cell.length_a   1.000
_cell.length_b   1.000
_cell.length_c   1.000
_cell.angle_alpha   90.00
_cell.angle_beta   90.00
_cell.angle_gamma   90.00
#
_symmetry.space_group_name_H-M   'P 1'
#
loop_
_entity.id
_entity.type
_entity.pdbx_description
1 polymer ?
#
loop_
_entity_poly.entity_id
_entity_poly.type
_entity_poly.pdbx_seq_one_letter_code
_entity_poly.pdbx_strand_id
1 'polypeptide(L)'
;EDRGLLEEASAAFDVVGSSIETHHQKHALSEAMRVVGGINKYISATEPWKIKDDQARLGTVLHVAAQAVSDANHLLAPFLPHSAQKVWEALGGTGTFSPLPELKEVEDLDKPGFTYPIITGDYELGVNVHPWKSEAIEVGAMVPKPAPIFAKIPTEAVEEELARFDEALAARRAAEAERLAAEKAKLAAE
;
A
#
# COMPACT_ATOMS: atom_id res chain seq x y z
N GLU A 1 -17.96 2.81 21.69
CA GLU A 1 -16.60 3.03 21.17
C GLU A 1 -16.20 1.94 20.20
N ASP A 2 -16.21 0.66 20.62
CA ASP A 2 -15.85 -0.48 19.76
C ASP A 2 -16.57 -0.50 18.40
N ARG A 3 -17.91 -0.46 18.42
CA ARG A 3 -18.72 -0.44 17.18
C ARG A 3 -18.43 0.79 16.32
N GLY A 4 -18.14 1.92 16.95
CA GLY A 4 -17.84 3.15 16.23
C GLY A 4 -16.57 3.04 15.39
N LEU A 5 -15.52 2.39 15.91
CA LEU A 5 -14.30 2.14 15.13
C LEU A 5 -14.57 1.21 13.94
N LEU A 6 -15.34 0.14 14.15
CA LEU A 6 -15.67 -0.81 13.07
C LEU A 6 -16.56 -0.17 12.00
N GLU A 7 -17.54 0.63 12.40
CA GLU A 7 -18.40 1.40 11.49
C GLU A 7 -17.58 2.41 10.69
N GLU A 8 -16.65 3.12 11.35
CA GLU A 8 -15.75 4.07 10.69
C GLU A 8 -14.84 3.38 9.65
N ALA A 9 -14.23 2.25 10.01
CA ALA A 9 -13.37 1.48 9.12
C ALA A 9 -14.16 0.92 7.92
N SER A 10 -15.36 0.37 8.17
CA SER A 10 -16.23 -0.15 7.12
C SER A 10 -16.72 0.95 6.17
N ALA A 11 -17.10 2.13 6.69
CA ALA A 11 -17.57 3.24 5.86
C ALA A 11 -16.45 3.86 5.00
N ALA A 12 -15.19 3.72 5.43
CA ALA A 12 -14.06 4.25 4.68
C ALA A 12 -13.88 3.58 3.31
N PHE A 13 -14.36 2.34 3.10
CA PHE A 13 -14.32 1.68 1.79
C PHE A 13 -15.06 2.49 0.72
N ASP A 14 -16.23 3.04 1.03
CA ASP A 14 -17.00 3.85 0.08
C ASP A 14 -16.27 5.16 -0.25
N VAL A 15 -15.74 5.84 0.77
CA VAL A 15 -15.06 7.13 0.61
C VAL A 15 -13.75 6.99 -0.16
N VAL A 16 -12.92 6.02 0.22
CA VAL A 16 -11.62 5.75 -0.41
C VAL A 16 -11.85 5.20 -1.82
N GLY A 17 -12.79 4.26 -1.99
CA GLY A 17 -13.15 3.70 -3.29
C GLY A 17 -13.60 4.78 -4.27
N SER A 18 -14.57 5.61 -3.87
CA SER A 18 -15.05 6.74 -4.70
C SER A 18 -13.93 7.73 -5.04
N SER A 19 -13.05 8.01 -4.08
CA SER A 19 -11.89 8.89 -4.33
C SER A 19 -10.91 8.29 -5.34
N ILE A 20 -10.70 6.97 -5.33
CA ILE A 20 -9.86 6.28 -6.32
C ILE A 20 -10.52 6.35 -7.70
N GLU A 21 -11.83 6.08 -7.78
CA GLU A 21 -12.61 6.13 -9.03
C GLU A 21 -12.58 7.52 -9.68
N THR A 22 -12.56 8.60 -8.89
CA THR A 22 -12.49 9.97 -9.39
C THR A 22 -11.07 10.52 -9.46
N HIS A 23 -10.04 9.67 -9.42
CA HIS A 23 -8.63 10.06 -9.51
C HIS A 23 -8.15 11.06 -8.44
N HIS A 24 -8.68 10.95 -7.22
CA HIS A 24 -8.30 11.75 -6.04
C HIS A 24 -7.40 10.94 -5.08
N GLN A 25 -6.27 10.41 -5.56
CA GLN A 25 -5.43 9.46 -4.80
C GLN A 25 -4.90 10.05 -3.48
N LYS A 26 -4.55 11.34 -3.46
CA LYS A 26 -4.09 11.99 -2.22
C LYS A 26 -5.19 12.03 -1.16
N HIS A 27 -6.43 12.27 -1.57
CA HIS A 27 -7.58 12.26 -0.66
C HIS A 27 -7.84 10.84 -0.16
N ALA A 28 -7.90 9.86 -1.07
CA ALA A 28 -8.05 8.45 -0.75
C ALA A 28 -7.02 7.96 0.29
N LEU A 29 -5.74 8.28 0.08
CA LEU A 29 -4.68 7.95 1.03
C LEU A 29 -4.86 8.64 2.38
N SER A 30 -5.28 9.91 2.39
CA SER A 30 -5.50 10.67 3.63
C SER A 30 -6.65 10.06 4.45
N GLU A 31 -7.73 9.64 3.80
CA GLU A 31 -8.86 8.97 4.45
C GLU A 31 -8.50 7.58 4.97
N ALA A 32 -7.73 6.79 4.22
CA ALA A 32 -7.21 5.51 4.71
C ALA A 32 -6.31 5.72 5.95
N MET A 33 -5.45 6.74 5.94
CA MET A 33 -4.62 7.10 7.11
C MET A 33 -5.43 7.63 8.29
N ARG A 34 -6.60 8.24 8.05
CA ARG A 34 -7.53 8.67 9.11
C ARG A 34 -8.04 7.47 9.90
N VAL A 35 -8.38 6.36 9.24
CA VAL A 35 -8.77 5.10 9.89
C VAL A 35 -7.64 4.57 10.78
N VAL A 36 -6.39 4.58 10.29
CA VAL A 36 -5.21 4.20 11.10
C VAL A 36 -5.07 5.08 12.35
N GLY A 37 -5.32 6.39 12.22
CA GLY A 37 -5.39 7.30 13.36
C GLY A 37 -6.49 6.93 14.37
N GLY A 38 -7.67 6.55 13.88
CA GLY A 38 -8.79 6.06 14.69
C GLY A 38 -8.43 4.81 15.50
N ILE A 39 -7.73 3.85 14.89
CA ILE A 39 -7.24 2.64 15.55
C ILE A 39 -6.26 2.99 16.69
N ASN A 40 -5.29 3.86 16.42
CA ASN A 40 -4.31 4.28 17.44
C ASN A 40 -4.99 5.00 18.62
N LYS A 41 -5.99 5.83 18.33
CA LYS A 41 -6.80 6.49 19.36
C LYS A 41 -7.57 5.47 20.20
N TYR A 42 -8.17 4.47 19.56
CA TYR A 42 -8.91 3.40 20.24
C TYR A 42 -8.03 2.57 21.18
N ILE A 43 -6.85 2.13 20.71
CA ILE A 43 -5.88 1.40 21.55
C ILE A 43 -5.42 2.25 22.73
N SER A 44 -5.19 3.55 22.50
CA SER A 44 -4.77 4.48 23.55
C SER A 44 -5.87 4.75 24.58
N ALA A 45 -7.13 4.82 24.16
CA ALA A 45 -8.28 5.05 25.04
C ALA A 45 -8.65 3.80 25.86
N THR A 46 -8.51 2.61 25.27
CA THR A 46 -8.86 1.34 25.91
C THR A 46 -7.75 0.76 26.77
N GLU A 47 -6.50 1.17 26.55
CA GLU A 47 -5.32 0.74 27.31
C GLU A 47 -5.28 -0.77 27.59
N PRO A 48 -5.34 -1.65 26.56
CA PRO A 48 -5.53 -3.10 26.73
C PRO A 48 -4.47 -3.75 27.65
N TRP A 49 -3.25 -3.20 27.69
CA TRP A 49 -2.17 -3.66 28.58
C TRP A 49 -2.47 -3.48 30.08
N LYS A 50 -3.45 -2.65 30.44
CA LYS A 50 -3.90 -2.48 31.84
C LYS A 50 -5.08 -3.40 32.21
N ILE A 51 -5.75 -4.01 31.23
CA ILE A 51 -6.91 -4.88 31.47
C ILE A 51 -6.40 -6.28 31.85
N LYS A 52 -6.42 -6.60 33.15
CA LYS A 52 -5.93 -7.90 33.67
C LYS A 52 -7.06 -8.82 34.13
N ASP A 53 -8.08 -8.24 34.76
CA ASP A 53 -9.12 -8.99 35.46
C ASP A 53 -10.36 -9.29 34.60
N ASP A 54 -10.44 -8.73 33.39
CA ASP A 54 -11.54 -8.93 32.44
C ASP A 54 -11.03 -9.42 31.08
N GLN A 55 -10.90 -10.74 30.97
CA GLN A 55 -10.43 -11.41 29.76
C GLN A 55 -11.40 -11.24 28.59
N ALA A 56 -12.71 -11.14 28.86
CA ALA A 56 -13.71 -10.95 27.81
C ALA A 56 -13.61 -9.56 27.19
N ARG A 57 -13.41 -8.53 28.02
CA ARG A 57 -13.16 -7.16 27.54
C ARG A 57 -11.85 -7.07 26.78
N LEU A 58 -10.76 -7.65 27.31
CA LEU A 58 -9.47 -7.67 26.62
C LEU A 58 -9.58 -8.32 25.25
N GLY A 59 -10.21 -9.49 25.16
CA GLY A 59 -10.45 -10.17 23.89
C GLY A 59 -11.26 -9.32 22.90
N THR A 60 -12.30 -8.63 23.38
CA THR A 60 -13.11 -7.72 22.56
C THR A 60 -12.26 -6.57 21.99
N VAL A 61 -11.47 -5.91 22.83
CA VAL A 61 -10.63 -4.78 22.40
C VAL A 61 -9.60 -5.22 21.35
N LEU A 62 -8.92 -6.34 21.61
CA LEU A 62 -7.92 -6.87 20.68
C LEU A 62 -8.55 -7.31 19.35
N HIS A 63 -9.71 -7.95 19.39
CA HIS A 63 -10.43 -8.35 18.17
C HIS A 63 -10.87 -7.13 17.35
N VAL A 64 -11.46 -6.13 17.99
CA VAL A 64 -11.90 -4.89 17.33
C VAL A 64 -10.72 -4.16 16.69
N ALA A 65 -9.59 -4.06 17.38
CA ALA A 65 -8.38 -3.46 16.84
C ALA A 65 -7.81 -4.27 15.67
N ALA A 66 -7.75 -5.59 15.78
CA ALA A 66 -7.27 -6.47 14.70
C ALA A 66 -8.15 -6.38 13.46
N GLN A 67 -9.49 -6.35 13.63
CA GLN A 67 -10.43 -6.18 12.54
C GLN A 67 -10.22 -4.83 11.83
N ALA A 68 -10.13 -3.74 12.59
CA ALA A 68 -9.90 -2.42 12.01
C ALA A 68 -8.53 -2.32 11.32
N VAL A 69 -7.49 -3.00 11.83
CA VAL A 69 -6.18 -3.11 11.14
C VAL A 69 -6.30 -3.88 9.83
N SER A 70 -7.07 -4.97 9.79
CA SER A 70 -7.35 -5.72 8.55
C SER A 70 -8.07 -4.85 7.51
N ASP A 71 -9.05 -4.06 7.94
CA ASP A 71 -9.76 -3.13 7.06
C ASP A 71 -8.84 -2.01 6.54
N ALA A 72 -8.04 -1.40 7.43
CA ALA A 72 -7.05 -0.40 7.04
C ALA A 72 -5.99 -0.97 6.07
N ASN A 73 -5.63 -2.25 6.24
CA ASN A 73 -4.71 -2.96 5.36
C ASN A 73 -5.26 -3.05 3.93
N HIS A 74 -6.54 -3.41 3.79
CA HIS A 74 -7.25 -3.43 2.51
C HIS A 74 -7.26 -2.05 1.84
N LEU A 75 -7.66 -1.01 2.60
CA LEU A 75 -7.74 0.36 2.09
C LEU A 75 -6.39 0.89 1.60
N LEU A 76 -5.29 0.47 2.24
CA LEU A 76 -3.92 0.86 1.90
C LEU A 76 -3.27 -0.02 0.82
N ALA A 77 -3.84 -1.20 0.52
CA ALA A 77 -3.27 -2.15 -0.42
C ALA A 77 -2.99 -1.59 -1.83
N PRO A 78 -3.85 -0.72 -2.42
CA PRO A 78 -3.57 -0.10 -3.72
C PRO A 78 -2.34 0.83 -3.71
N PHE A 79 -1.96 1.34 -2.53
CA PHE A 79 -0.85 2.27 -2.37
C PHE A 79 0.43 1.59 -1.89
N LEU A 80 0.29 0.54 -1.07
CA LEU A 80 1.39 -0.16 -0.40
C LEU A 80 1.23 -1.69 -0.51
N PRO A 81 1.19 -2.28 -1.71
CA PRO A 81 0.84 -3.69 -1.89
C PRO A 81 1.79 -4.65 -1.16
N HIS A 82 3.09 -4.35 -1.16
CA HIS A 82 4.09 -5.16 -0.45
C HIS A 82 3.94 -5.09 1.07
N SER A 83 3.65 -3.92 1.62
CA SER A 83 3.40 -3.79 3.06
C SER A 83 2.09 -4.44 3.45
N ALA A 84 1.09 -4.37 2.57
CA ALA A 84 -0.20 -4.97 2.82
C ALA A 84 -0.11 -6.51 2.92
N GLN A 85 0.72 -7.12 2.07
CA GLN A 85 1.07 -8.54 2.19
C GLN A 85 1.72 -8.87 3.55
N LYS A 86 2.69 -8.05 4.00
CA LYS A 86 3.35 -8.30 5.29
C LYS A 86 2.39 -8.17 6.49
N VAL A 87 1.45 -7.24 6.44
CA VAL A 87 0.42 -7.09 7.49
C VAL A 87 -0.54 -8.28 7.48
N TRP A 88 -0.96 -8.74 6.29
CA TRP A 88 -1.78 -9.93 6.13
C TRP A 88 -1.13 -11.15 6.79
N GLU A 89 0.15 -11.42 6.47
CA GLU A 89 0.92 -12.49 7.09
C GLU A 89 1.09 -12.30 8.61
N ALA A 90 1.32 -11.07 9.06
CA ALA A 90 1.44 -10.76 10.49
C ALA A 90 0.15 -10.99 11.27
N LEU A 91 -1.01 -10.94 10.61
CA LEU A 91 -2.32 -11.29 11.19
C LEU A 91 -2.66 -12.80 11.05
N GLY A 92 -1.73 -13.61 10.55
CA GLY A 92 -1.92 -15.05 10.34
C GLY A 92 -2.51 -15.43 8.98
N GLY A 93 -2.63 -14.46 8.08
CA GLY A 93 -3.07 -14.68 6.71
C GLY A 93 -2.10 -15.55 5.91
N THR A 94 -2.64 -16.33 4.98
CA THR A 94 -1.86 -17.17 4.06
C THR A 94 -2.17 -16.81 2.61
N GLY A 95 -1.29 -17.20 1.69
CA GLY A 95 -1.44 -16.87 0.27
C GLY A 95 -1.10 -15.42 -0.07
N THR A 96 -1.62 -14.95 -1.20
CA THR A 96 -1.37 -13.60 -1.72
C THR A 96 -2.55 -12.69 -1.44
N PHE A 97 -2.31 -11.60 -0.74
CA PHE A 97 -3.31 -10.59 -0.39
C PHE A 97 -3.53 -9.56 -1.51
N SER A 98 -2.43 -9.09 -2.10
CA SER A 98 -2.46 -8.09 -3.18
C SER A 98 -1.60 -8.59 -4.35
N PRO A 99 -2.18 -9.29 -5.34
CA PRO A 99 -1.45 -9.79 -6.48
C PRO A 99 -0.89 -8.63 -7.30
N LEU A 100 0.39 -8.72 -7.66
CA LEU A 100 1.09 -7.68 -8.41
C LEU A 100 0.92 -7.91 -9.92
N PRO A 101 0.90 -6.83 -10.72
CA PRO A 101 0.97 -6.96 -12.17
C PRO A 101 2.29 -7.57 -12.62
N GLU A 102 2.23 -8.42 -13.63
CA GLU A 102 3.36 -9.00 -14.33
C GLU A 102 3.53 -8.40 -15.73
N LEU A 103 4.79 -8.30 -16.18
CA LEU A 103 5.11 -7.91 -17.55
C LEU A 103 5.29 -9.18 -18.39
N LYS A 104 4.55 -9.29 -19.48
CA LYS A 104 4.60 -10.45 -20.38
C LYS A 104 4.80 -10.00 -21.83
N GLU A 105 5.77 -10.59 -22.51
CA GLU A 105 5.91 -10.43 -23.96
C GLU A 105 4.85 -11.26 -24.66
N VAL A 106 4.09 -10.62 -25.55
CA VAL A 106 3.07 -11.28 -26.39
C VAL A 106 3.35 -11.01 -27.86
N GLU A 107 2.95 -11.94 -28.71
CA GLU A 107 3.01 -11.77 -30.16
C GLU A 107 1.78 -11.02 -30.65
N ASP A 108 2.02 -10.07 -31.56
CA ASP A 108 0.99 -9.27 -32.19
C ASP A 108 0.05 -10.14 -33.04
N LEU A 109 -1.25 -9.97 -32.83
CA LEU A 109 -2.29 -10.77 -33.49
C LEU A 109 -2.33 -10.53 -35.00
N ASP A 110 -1.94 -9.34 -35.46
CA ASP A 110 -1.99 -8.93 -36.86
C ASP A 110 -0.62 -9.06 -37.57
N LYS A 111 0.48 -9.11 -36.80
CA LYS A 111 1.85 -9.16 -37.32
C LYS A 111 2.64 -10.32 -36.69
N PRO A 112 2.58 -11.52 -37.30
CA PRO A 112 3.39 -12.66 -36.89
C PRO A 112 4.87 -12.29 -36.82
N GLY A 113 5.50 -12.61 -35.69
CA GLY A 113 6.91 -12.30 -35.39
C GLY A 113 7.19 -10.93 -34.77
N PHE A 114 6.18 -10.05 -34.60
CA PHE A 114 6.32 -8.83 -33.81
C PHE A 114 5.87 -9.09 -32.37
N THR A 115 6.74 -8.85 -31.39
CA THR A 115 6.40 -8.98 -29.97
C THR A 115 6.44 -7.64 -29.25
N TYR A 116 5.59 -7.47 -28.25
CA TYR A 116 5.60 -6.31 -27.38
C TYR A 116 5.22 -6.68 -25.94
N PRO A 117 5.70 -5.92 -24.95
CA PRO A 117 5.34 -6.15 -23.55
C PRO A 117 3.94 -5.66 -23.25
N ILE A 118 3.17 -6.48 -22.54
CA ILE A 118 1.91 -6.10 -21.90
C ILE A 118 2.04 -6.21 -20.39
N ILE A 119 1.23 -5.41 -19.68
CA ILE A 119 1.01 -5.57 -18.26
C ILE A 119 -0.21 -6.48 -18.10
N THR A 120 -0.06 -7.60 -17.40
CA THR A 120 -1.10 -8.60 -17.17
C THR A 120 -1.02 -9.14 -15.73
N GLY A 121 -1.87 -10.09 -15.38
CA GLY A 121 -1.85 -10.82 -14.12
C GLY A 121 -3.11 -11.68 -13.98
N ASP A 122 -3.03 -12.74 -13.19
CA ASP A 122 -4.18 -13.58 -12.88
C ASP A 122 -4.96 -12.92 -11.74
N TYR A 123 -6.16 -12.43 -12.03
CA TYR A 123 -7.01 -11.73 -11.07
C TYR A 123 -8.40 -12.35 -11.04
N GLU A 124 -8.70 -13.07 -9.97
CA GLU A 124 -9.98 -13.72 -9.71
C GLU A 124 -10.55 -13.20 -8.39
N LEU A 125 -11.63 -12.42 -8.48
CA LEU A 125 -12.31 -11.84 -7.33
C LEU A 125 -12.85 -12.94 -6.41
N GLY A 126 -12.48 -12.87 -5.13
CA GLY A 126 -12.84 -13.87 -4.11
C GLY A 126 -11.94 -15.11 -4.09
N VAL A 127 -10.95 -15.20 -4.98
CA VAL A 127 -9.95 -16.28 -5.00
C VAL A 127 -8.58 -15.75 -4.63
N ASN A 128 -8.04 -14.81 -5.41
CA ASN A 128 -6.74 -14.19 -5.16
C ASN A 128 -6.81 -12.65 -5.11
N VAL A 129 -7.97 -12.07 -5.40
CA VAL A 129 -8.28 -10.66 -5.18
C VAL A 129 -9.39 -10.57 -4.14
N HIS A 130 -9.11 -9.89 -3.04
CA HIS A 130 -10.11 -9.65 -2.00
C HIS A 130 -11.18 -8.65 -2.47
N PRO A 131 -12.45 -8.84 -2.08
CA PRO A 131 -13.51 -7.87 -2.39
C PRO A 131 -13.26 -6.53 -1.67
N TRP A 132 -13.63 -5.42 -2.32
CA TRP A 132 -13.49 -4.08 -1.74
C TRP A 132 -14.56 -3.80 -0.67
N LYS A 133 -14.41 -4.43 0.49
CA LYS A 133 -15.26 -4.29 1.69
C LYS A 133 -14.52 -4.84 2.91
N SER A 134 -15.07 -4.57 4.09
CA SER A 134 -14.60 -5.23 5.31
C SER A 134 -14.87 -6.74 5.24
N GLU A 135 -13.84 -7.52 5.56
CA GLU A 135 -13.91 -8.97 5.68
C GLU A 135 -13.60 -9.37 7.13
N ALA A 136 -14.49 -10.17 7.72
CA ALA A 136 -14.35 -10.58 9.11
C ALA A 136 -13.09 -11.43 9.30
N ILE A 137 -12.26 -11.07 10.27
CA ILE A 137 -11.10 -11.88 10.64
C ILE A 137 -11.56 -13.21 11.25
N GLU A 138 -10.87 -14.30 10.90
CA GLU A 138 -11.19 -15.63 11.42
C GLU A 138 -10.82 -15.73 12.91
N VAL A 139 -11.80 -16.03 13.75
CA VAL A 139 -11.58 -16.21 15.20
C VAL A 139 -10.84 -17.52 15.45
N GLY A 140 -9.74 -17.45 16.19
CA GLY A 140 -8.89 -18.61 16.48
C GLY A 140 -7.74 -18.81 15.48
N ALA A 141 -7.61 -17.92 14.49
CA ALA A 141 -6.46 -17.91 13.60
C ALA A 141 -5.15 -17.77 14.39
N MET A 142 -4.12 -18.52 13.97
CA MET A 142 -2.81 -18.48 14.61
C MET A 142 -2.06 -17.21 14.16
N VAL A 143 -1.81 -16.31 15.11
CA VAL A 143 -1.03 -15.09 14.86
C VAL A 143 0.46 -15.36 15.14
N PRO A 144 1.36 -15.17 14.16
CA PRO A 144 2.79 -15.36 14.38
C PRO A 144 3.36 -14.31 15.34
N LYS A 145 4.59 -14.54 15.82
CA LYS A 145 5.27 -13.55 16.68
C LYS A 145 5.42 -12.22 15.93
N PRO A 146 4.98 -11.09 16.50
CA PRO A 146 4.98 -9.82 15.78
C PRO A 146 6.41 -9.35 15.48
N ALA A 147 6.61 -8.89 14.25
CA ALA A 147 7.81 -8.21 13.79
C ALA A 147 7.43 -6.84 13.19
N PRO A 148 8.30 -5.83 13.27
CA PRO A 148 8.02 -4.53 12.66
C PRO A 148 7.82 -4.63 11.14
N ILE A 149 6.71 -4.11 10.63
CA ILE A 149 6.42 -4.09 9.18
C ILE A 149 7.27 -3.05 8.46
N PHE A 150 7.43 -1.88 9.08
CA PHE A 150 8.19 -0.75 8.53
C PHE A 150 9.45 -0.52 9.35
N ALA A 151 10.59 -0.42 8.66
CA ALA A 151 11.83 0.04 9.26
C ALA A 151 11.91 1.57 9.19
N LYS A 152 12.47 2.20 10.22
CA LYS A 152 12.79 3.62 10.17
C LYS A 152 13.88 3.84 9.13
N ILE A 153 13.72 4.85 8.28
CA ILE A 153 14.76 5.26 7.34
C ILE A 153 15.82 6.07 8.13
N PRO A 154 17.09 5.63 8.16
CA PRO A 154 18.15 6.36 8.85
C PRO A 154 18.52 7.63 8.06
N THR A 155 18.90 8.69 8.76
CA THR A 155 19.21 10.00 8.16
C THR A 155 20.36 9.91 7.16
N GLU A 156 21.34 9.06 7.47
CA GLU A 156 22.54 8.82 6.68
C GLU A 156 22.19 8.21 5.31
N ALA A 157 21.22 7.29 5.27
CA ALA A 157 20.74 6.73 4.00
C ALA A 157 19.99 7.77 3.16
N VAL A 158 19.29 8.72 3.79
CA VAL A 158 18.64 9.83 3.08
C VAL A 158 19.69 10.74 2.45
N GLU A 159 20.73 11.10 3.19
CA GLU A 159 21.83 11.94 2.70
C GLU A 159 22.59 11.29 1.54
N GLU A 160 22.90 10.00 1.66
CA GLU A 160 23.54 9.22 0.58
C GLU A 160 22.70 9.22 -0.70
N GLU A 161 21.40 8.97 -0.57
CA GLU A 161 20.47 8.94 -1.70
C GLU A 161 20.29 10.32 -2.37
N LEU A 162 20.26 11.39 -1.57
CA LEU A 162 20.21 12.76 -2.08
C LEU A 162 21.49 13.12 -2.84
N ALA A 163 22.67 12.77 -2.30
CA ALA A 163 23.93 13.01 -2.98
C ALA A 163 24.00 12.27 -4.33
N ARG A 164 23.58 11.01 -4.36
CA ARG A 164 23.49 10.21 -5.58
C ARG A 164 22.52 10.82 -6.61
N PHE A 165 21.38 11.31 -6.15
CA PHE A 165 20.39 11.97 -7.01
C PHE A 165 20.95 13.27 -7.61
N ASP A 166 21.60 14.10 -6.80
CA ASP A 166 22.18 15.37 -7.23
C ASP A 166 23.29 15.18 -8.27
N GLU A 167 24.16 14.17 -8.06
CA GLU A 167 25.19 13.81 -9.04
C GLU A 167 24.57 13.37 -10.38
N ALA A 168 23.58 12.47 -10.33
CA ALA A 168 22.88 12.00 -11.52
C ALA A 168 22.12 13.14 -12.23
N LEU A 169 21.52 14.06 -11.48
CA LEU A 169 20.83 15.22 -12.01
C LEU A 169 21.81 16.20 -12.68
N ALA A 170 22.97 16.44 -12.07
CA ALA A 170 24.02 17.27 -12.66
C ALA A 170 24.52 16.69 -13.98
N ALA A 171 24.78 15.37 -14.03
CA ALA A 171 25.19 14.68 -15.26
C ALA A 171 24.13 14.78 -16.37
N ARG A 172 22.84 14.57 -16.05
CA ARG A 172 21.74 14.72 -17.02
C ARG A 172 21.63 16.13 -17.57
N ARG A 173 21.76 17.15 -16.71
CA ARG A 173 21.72 18.57 -17.13
C ARG A 173 22.90 18.93 -18.03
N ALA A 174 24.09 18.42 -17.75
CA ALA A 174 25.26 18.63 -18.60
C ALA A 174 25.06 18.02 -20.00
N ALA A 175 24.63 16.75 -20.07
CA ALA A 175 24.35 16.07 -21.34
C ALA A 175 23.24 16.78 -22.15
N GLU A 176 22.20 17.27 -21.48
CA GLU A 176 21.13 18.02 -22.13
C GLU A 176 21.61 19.38 -22.66
N ALA A 177 22.47 20.08 -21.92
CA ALA A 177 23.07 21.34 -22.36
C ALA A 177 23.99 21.15 -23.57
N GLU A 178 24.80 20.09 -23.60
CA GLU A 178 25.63 19.73 -24.75
C GLU A 178 24.78 19.40 -25.99
N ARG A 179 23.73 18.60 -25.83
CA ARG A 179 22.78 18.28 -26.92
C ARG A 179 22.13 19.54 -27.47
N LEU A 180 21.67 20.43 -26.60
CA LEU A 180 21.06 21.70 -27.01
C LEU A 180 22.06 22.59 -27.75
N ALA A 181 23.31 22.65 -27.29
CA ALA A 181 24.37 23.41 -27.96
C ALA A 181 24.68 22.85 -29.36
N ALA A 182 24.75 21.53 -29.49
CA ALA A 182 24.97 20.85 -30.77
C ALA A 182 23.83 21.11 -31.77
N GLU A 183 22.57 21.04 -31.34
CA GLU A 183 21.43 21.37 -32.22
C GLU A 183 21.42 22.83 -32.63
N LYS A 184 21.69 23.77 -31.71
CA LYS A 184 21.79 25.20 -32.04
C LYS A 184 22.90 25.47 -33.06
N ALA A 185 24.04 24.80 -32.93
CA ALA A 185 25.14 24.92 -33.88
C ALA A 185 24.77 24.38 -35.27
N LYS A 186 24.01 23.27 -35.34
CA LYS A 186 23.49 22.72 -36.60
C LYS A 186 22.51 23.67 -37.28
N LEU A 187 21.56 24.23 -36.53
CA LEU A 187 20.59 25.22 -37.01
C LEU A 187 21.23 26.52 -37.49
N ALA A 188 22.34 26.95 -36.88
CA ALA A 188 23.05 28.16 -37.30
C ALA A 188 23.93 27.95 -38.56
N ALA A 189 24.14 26.69 -38.97
CA ALA A 189 24.94 26.32 -40.14
C ALA A 189 24.08 26.02 -41.39
N GLU A 190 22.75 25.96 -41.25
CA GLU A 190 21.75 25.95 -42.34
C GLU A 190 21.36 27.38 -42.74
#